data_AF-A0A971L1J9-F1
#
_entry.id   AF-A0A971L1J9-F1
#
_cell.length_a   1.000
_cell.length_b   1.000
_cell.length_c   1.000
_cell.angle_alpha   90.00
_cell.angle_beta   90.00
_cell.angle_gamma   90.00
#
_symmetry.space_group_name_H-M   'P 1'
#
loop_
_entity.id
_entity.type
_entity.pdbx_description
1 polymer ?
#
loop_
_entity_poly.entity_id
_entity_poly.type
_entity_poly.pdbx_seq_one_letter_code
_entity_poly.pdbx_strand_id
1 'polypeptide(L)' 'MAKVTARMTNLFLQLGLDATEEGIARFIGEHNLAPEVSVLEADIWTESQRQLLKELLCSDGDWSLVVDQLSEALREDNA' A
#
# COMPACT_ATOMS: atom_id res chain seq x y z
N MET A 1 -23.16 -7.40 -7.92
CA MET A 1 -21.91 -6.62 -8.04
C MET A 1 -21.12 -6.83 -6.76
N ALA A 2 -20.03 -7.59 -6.78
CA ALA A 2 -19.18 -7.73 -5.59
C ALA A 2 -18.38 -6.44 -5.42
N LYS A 3 -18.70 -5.63 -4.40
CA LYS A 3 -17.81 -4.54 -3.99
C LYS A 3 -16.49 -5.19 -3.55
N VAL A 4 -15.41 -4.96 -4.29
CA VAL A 4 -14.07 -5.31 -3.81
C VAL A 4 -13.89 -4.56 -2.50
N THR A 5 -13.77 -5.29 -1.40
CA THR A 5 -13.62 -4.68 -0.08
C THR A 5 -12.22 -4.10 0.02
N ALA A 6 -12.10 -2.80 0.26
CA ALA A 6 -10.80 -2.20 0.50
C ALA A 6 -10.17 -2.81 1.75
N ARG A 7 -9.11 -3.60 1.56
CA ARG A 7 -8.32 -4.25 2.61
C ARG A 7 -6.86 -4.28 2.17
N MET A 8 -5.94 -4.29 3.13
CA MET A 8 -4.50 -4.40 2.88
C MET A 8 -4.18 -5.58 1.94
N THR A 9 -4.79 -6.75 2.21
CA THR A 9 -4.61 -7.93 1.37
C THR A 9 -5.09 -7.71 -0.07
N ASN A 10 -6.25 -7.09 -0.28
CA ASN A 10 -6.74 -6.78 -1.63
C ASN A 10 -5.86 -5.75 -2.34
N LEU A 11 -5.32 -4.76 -1.61
CA LEU A 11 -4.37 -3.80 -2.16
C LEU A 11 -3.12 -4.52 -2.68
N PHE A 12 -2.53 -5.41 -1.89
CA PHE A 12 -1.37 -6.21 -2.29
C PHE A 12 -1.68 -7.10 -3.48
N LEU A 13 -2.85 -7.76 -3.50
CA LEU A 13 -3.29 -8.55 -4.66
C LEU A 13 -3.39 -7.71 -5.94
N GLN A 14 -3.87 -6.48 -5.86
CA GLN A 14 -3.94 -5.58 -7.01
C GLN A 14 -2.58 -5.05 -7.45
N LEU A 15 -1.66 -4.86 -6.51
CA LEU A 15 -0.27 -4.49 -6.77
C LEU A 15 0.59 -5.66 -7.31
N GLY A 16 0.03 -6.87 -7.34
CA GLY A 16 0.75 -8.10 -7.71
C GLY A 16 1.76 -8.54 -6.65
N LEU A 17 1.57 -8.11 -5.41
CA LEU A 17 2.39 -8.47 -4.25
C LEU A 17 1.75 -9.60 -3.45
N ASP A 18 2.57 -10.18 -2.58
CA ASP A 18 2.14 -11.25 -1.70
C ASP A 18 1.22 -10.70 -0.59
N ALA A 19 -0.07 -11.01 -0.71
CA ALA A 19 -1.11 -10.54 0.20
C ALA A 19 -1.29 -11.42 1.45
N THR A 20 -0.37 -12.35 1.70
CA THR A 20 -0.36 -13.10 2.96
C THR A 20 0.17 -12.25 4.10
N GLU A 21 -0.16 -12.62 5.33
CA GLU A 21 0.34 -11.93 6.52
C GLU A 21 1.89 -11.92 6.57
N GLU A 22 2.51 -13.03 6.18
CA GLU A 22 3.97 -13.16 6.08
C GLU A 22 4.55 -12.27 4.97
N GLY A 23 3.90 -12.23 3.81
CA GLY A 23 4.29 -11.38 2.67
C GLY A 23 4.22 -9.89 3.00
N ILE A 24 3.15 -9.46 3.65
CA ILE A 24 2.94 -8.08 4.09
C ILE A 24 3.99 -7.69 5.15
N ALA A 25 4.17 -8.51 6.18
CA ALA A 25 5.15 -8.25 7.24
C ALA A 25 6.58 -8.18 6.69
N ARG A 26 6.92 -9.11 5.77
CA ARG A 26 8.21 -9.10 5.08
C ARG A 26 8.39 -7.85 4.23
N PHE A 27 7.38 -7.48 3.44
CA PHE A 27 7.45 -6.29 2.60
C PHE A 27 7.64 -5.03 3.43
N ILE A 28 6.91 -4.88 4.53
CA ILE A 28 7.03 -3.74 5.43
C ILE A 28 8.44 -3.67 6.05
N GLY A 29 8.97 -4.79 6.54
CA GLY A 29 10.32 -4.84 7.10
C GLY A 29 11.45 -4.65 6.07
N GLU A 30 11.26 -5.09 4.83
CA GLU A 30 12.25 -4.89 3.74
C GLU A 30 12.18 -3.47 3.14
N HIS A 31 11.00 -2.83 3.18
CA HIS A 31 10.74 -1.56 2.52
C HIS A 31 10.31 -0.48 3.54
N ASN A 32 11.30 0.06 4.25
CA ASN A 32 11.06 1.20 5.14
C ASN A 32 10.85 2.49 4.34
N LEU A 33 9.78 3.23 4.68
CA LEU A 33 9.47 4.51 4.07
C LEU A 33 9.79 5.65 5.05
N ALA A 34 10.52 6.67 4.57
CA ALA A 34 10.75 7.85 5.39
C ALA A 34 9.43 8.58 5.70
N PRO A 35 9.28 9.18 6.90
CA PRO A 35 8.03 9.82 7.32
C PRO A 35 7.64 11.01 6.43
N GLU A 36 8.62 11.65 5.81
CA GLU A 36 8.44 12.76 4.86
C GLU A 36 8.08 12.33 3.43
N VAL A 37 8.22 11.04 3.11
CA VAL A 37 7.94 10.50 1.78
C VAL A 37 6.52 9.95 1.73
N SER A 38 5.78 10.35 0.70
CA SER A 38 4.45 9.78 0.44
C SER A 38 4.58 8.40 -0.17
N VAL A 39 3.65 7.49 0.15
CA VAL A 39 3.64 6.14 -0.45
C VAL A 39 3.67 6.19 -1.98
N LEU A 40 3.08 7.20 -2.64
CA LEU A 40 3.15 7.37 -4.09
C LEU A 40 4.54 7.75 -4.62
N GLU A 41 5.34 8.43 -3.82
CA GLU A 41 6.68 8.94 -4.18
C GLU A 41 7.78 7.94 -3.81
N ALA A 42 7.42 6.84 -3.13
CA ALA A 42 8.37 5.83 -2.70
C ALA A 42 9.03 5.12 -3.89
N ASP A 43 10.35 4.92 -3.81
CA ASP A 43 11.11 4.19 -4.85
C ASP A 43 10.89 2.67 -4.86
N ILE A 44 10.14 2.18 -3.88
CA ILE A 44 9.75 0.77 -3.75
C ILE A 44 8.70 0.34 -4.78
N TRP A 45 7.99 1.31 -5.37
CA TRP A 45 6.92 1.06 -6.33
C TRP A 45 7.39 1.27 -7.76
N THR A 46 6.98 0.36 -8.63
CA THR A 46 7.08 0.54 -10.08
C THR A 46 6.08 1.58 -10.58
N GLU A 47 6.30 2.10 -11.79
CA GLU A 47 5.45 3.12 -12.42
C GLU A 47 3.96 2.71 -12.46
N SER A 48 3.69 1.44 -12.77
CA SER A 48 2.33 0.87 -12.79
C SER A 48 1.70 0.77 -11.39
N GLN A 49 2.47 0.40 -10.36
CA GLN A 49 1.99 0.32 -8.98
C GLN A 49 1.69 1.71 -8.42
N ARG A 50 2.55 2.70 -8.69
CA ARG A 50 2.29 4.11 -8.33
C ARG A 50 1.03 4.64 -8.98
N GLN A 51 0.83 4.34 -10.27
CA GLN A 51 -0.37 4.76 -10.98
C GLN A 51 -1.64 4.14 -10.36
N LEU A 52 -1.62 2.85 -10.04
CA LEU A 52 -2.71 2.19 -9.36
C LEU A 52 -2.99 2.82 -7.99
N LEU A 53 -1.97 3.00 -7.15
CA LEU A 53 -2.12 3.64 -5.84
C LEU A 53 -2.74 5.04 -5.95
N LYS A 54 -2.35 5.80 -6.99
CA LYS A 54 -2.90 7.13 -7.27
C LYS A 54 -4.37 7.07 -7.65
N GLU A 55 -4.78 6.09 -8.46
CA GLU A 55 -6.18 5.85 -8.78
C GLU A 55 -6.98 5.44 -7.55
N LEU A 56 -6.42 4.59 -6.69
CA LEU A 56 -7.03 4.14 -5.44
C LEU A 56 -7.21 5.28 -4.42
N LEU A 57 -6.23 6.19 -4.32
CA LEU A 57 -6.35 7.42 -3.53
C LEU A 57 -7.39 8.39 -4.09
N CYS A 58 -7.56 8.40 -5.41
CA CYS A 58 -8.60 9.19 -6.07
C CYS A 58 -10.00 8.52 -5.98
N SER A 59 -10.05 7.24 -5.65
CA SER A 59 -11.28 6.47 -5.47
C SER A 59 -11.94 6.81 -4.12
N ASP A 60 -13.27 6.81 -4.10
CA ASP A 60 -14.11 7.16 -2.95
C ASP A 60 -13.66 6.42 -1.68
N GLY A 61 -13.10 7.17 -0.72
CA GLY A 61 -12.85 6.89 0.71
C GLY A 61 -12.22 5.57 1.15
N ASP A 62 -12.85 4.44 0.80
CA ASP A 62 -12.52 3.09 1.27
C ASP A 62 -11.07 2.72 0.94
N TRP A 63 -10.62 2.99 -0.28
CA TRP A 63 -9.26 2.66 -0.73
C TRP A 63 -8.21 3.64 -0.23
N SER A 64 -8.53 4.94 -0.16
CA SER A 64 -7.64 5.95 0.41
C SER A 64 -7.24 5.59 1.84
N LEU A 65 -8.18 5.09 2.65
CA LEU A 65 -7.90 4.68 4.03
C LEU A 65 -6.94 3.47 4.10
N VAL A 66 -7.02 2.53 3.16
CA VAL A 66 -6.13 1.36 3.13
C VAL A 66 -4.74 1.74 2.67
N VAL A 67 -4.64 2.64 1.69
CA VAL A 67 -3.35 3.16 1.22
C VAL A 67 -2.66 3.98 2.31
N ASP A 68 -3.42 4.73 3.10
CA ASP A 68 -2.92 5.47 4.27
C ASP A 68 -2.39 4.50 5.36
N GLN A 69 -3.15 3.47 5.72
CA GLN A 69 -2.72 2.42 6.65
C GLN A 69 -1.44 1.71 6.19
N LEU A 70 -1.31 1.42 4.89
CA LEU A 70 -0.07 0.87 4.35
C LEU A 70 1.09 1.85 4.53
N SER A 71 0.87 3.14 4.25
CA SER A 71 1.89 4.16 4.41
C SER A 71 2.33 4.32 5.87
N GLU A 72 1.41 4.16 6.83
CA GLU A 72 1.71 4.18 8.26
C GLU A 72 2.53 2.95 8.67
N ALA A 73 2.10 1.76 8.25
CA ALA A 73 2.79 0.51 8.56
C ALA A 73 4.25 0.49 8.03
N LEU A 74 4.47 1.06 6.83
CA LEU A 74 5.82 1.21 6.25
C LEU A 74 6.71 2.23 6.97
N ARG A 75 6.12 3.11 7.79
CA ARG A 75 6.84 4.13 8.58
C ARG A 75 7.07 3.70 10.02
N GLU A 76 6.11 2.98 10.63
CA GLU A 76 6.17 2.56 12.03
C GLU A 76 7.34 1.61 12.34
N ASP A 77 7.82 0.84 11.37
CA ASP A 77 9.00 -0.02 11.52
C ASP A 77 10.32 0.77 11.66
N ASN A 78 10.32 2.08 11.40
CA ASN A 78 11.48 2.96 11.56
C ASN A 78 11.62 3.60 12.96
N ALA A 79 10.73 3.27 13.91
CA ALA A 79 10.69 3.86 15.25
C ALA A 79 11.50 3.09 16.32
#